data_AF-A0A971NKY8-F1
#
_entry.id   AF-A0A971NKY8-F1
#
_cell.length_a   1.000
_cell.length_b   1.000
_cell.length_c   1.000
_cell.angle_alpha   90.00
_cell.angle_beta   90.00
_cell.angle_gamma   90.00
#
_symmetry.space_group_name_H-M   'P 1'
#
loop_
_entity.id
_entity.type
_entity.pdbx_description
1 polymer ?
#
loop_
_entity_poly.entity_id
_entity_poly.type
_entity_poly.pdbx_seq_one_letter_code
_entity_poly.pdbx_strand_id
1 'polypeptide(L)'
;MMARTYEYGRQGLARRMFIPAFVLLVTAAVSLALYKNFWQFNLPYVLQKAAAFIFGPAAFLAIGCGAIVVYPVCRSRGASVAEAFAASMITPLAWILKEVVRVSEFFSWGESLYYGLSSSLLLAIAANIGFMGLGEMIHRSRLKKRGMARAVVTPVPIAAVVFALAALYVILIWGVGVHWFYIYQEGYKAIFH
;
A
#
# COMPACT_ATOMS: atom_id res chain seq x y z
N MET A 1 -33.97 -26.42 -1.38
CA MET A 1 -32.71 -26.03 -0.69
C MET A 1 -32.76 -24.53 -0.45
N MET A 2 -33.10 -24.10 0.76
CA MET A 2 -33.24 -22.67 1.09
C MET A 2 -31.88 -21.98 1.02
N ALA A 3 -31.75 -20.98 0.15
CA ALA A 3 -30.60 -20.07 0.15
C ALA A 3 -30.61 -19.28 1.47
N ARG A 4 -29.74 -19.63 2.41
CA ARG A 4 -29.47 -18.77 3.57
C ARG A 4 -28.86 -17.46 3.06
N THR A 5 -29.64 -16.39 3.11
CA THR A 5 -29.15 -15.02 2.96
C THR A 5 -28.27 -14.68 4.16
N TYR A 6 -26.97 -14.96 4.07
CA TYR A 6 -25.99 -14.44 5.00
C TYR A 6 -25.75 -12.96 4.66
N GLU A 7 -26.58 -12.07 5.18
CA GLU A 7 -26.23 -10.65 5.20
C GLU A 7 -24.96 -10.48 6.03
N TYR A 8 -23.91 -9.93 5.42
CA TYR A 8 -22.78 -9.44 6.17
C TYR A 8 -23.29 -8.26 7.01
N GLY A 9 -23.67 -8.53 8.26
CA GLY A 9 -24.07 -7.51 9.21
C GLY A 9 -23.03 -6.41 9.23
N ARG A 10 -23.42 -5.21 8.77
CA ARG A 10 -22.51 -4.09 8.59
C ARG A 10 -21.94 -3.71 9.96
N GLN A 11 -20.64 -3.95 10.15
CA GLN A 11 -20.00 -3.61 11.41
C GLN A 11 -19.86 -2.08 11.57
N GLY A 12 -19.68 -1.62 12.81
CA GLY A 12 -19.38 -0.23 13.10
C GLY A 12 -18.15 0.28 12.32
N LEU A 13 -18.14 1.56 11.96
CA LEU A 13 -17.13 2.18 11.09
C LEU A 13 -15.69 1.88 11.57
N ALA A 14 -15.45 2.01 12.87
CA ALA A 14 -14.18 1.68 13.51
C ALA A 14 -13.71 0.26 13.19
N ARG A 15 -14.57 -0.74 13.41
CA ARG A 15 -14.22 -2.16 13.19
C ARG A 15 -14.08 -2.51 11.71
N ARG A 16 -14.90 -1.93 10.84
CA ARG A 16 -14.87 -2.27 9.40
C ARG A 16 -13.72 -1.61 8.64
N MET A 17 -13.32 -0.38 9.01
CA MET A 17 -12.39 0.44 8.24
C MET A 17 -11.11 0.76 9.02
N PHE A 18 -11.24 1.38 10.19
CA PHE A 18 -10.08 1.92 10.90
C PHE A 18 -9.21 0.87 11.57
N ILE A 19 -9.78 -0.18 12.18
CA ILE A 19 -8.97 -1.21 12.85
C ILE A 19 -8.04 -1.95 11.87
N PRO A 20 -8.51 -2.49 10.72
CA PRO A 20 -7.62 -3.15 9.76
C PRO A 20 -6.50 -2.23 9.27
N ALA A 21 -6.83 -0.97 8.95
CA ALA A 21 -5.86 0.02 8.50
C ALA A 21 -4.85 0.38 9.60
N PHE A 22 -5.32 0.61 10.82
CA PHE A 22 -4.48 0.96 11.97
C PHE A 22 -3.53 -0.17 12.34
N VAL A 23 -3.99 -1.42 12.33
CA VAL A 23 -3.13 -2.59 12.57
C VAL A 23 -1.99 -2.63 11.54
N LEU A 24 -2.30 -2.43 10.25
CA LEU A 24 -1.28 -2.41 9.21
C LEU A 24 -0.32 -1.21 9.37
N LEU A 25 -0.84 -0.03 9.70
CA LEU A 25 -0.05 1.18 9.94
C LEU A 25 0.91 0.99 11.11
N VAL A 26 0.45 0.44 12.23
CA VAL A 26 1.28 0.13 13.40
C VAL A 26 2.35 -0.89 13.03
N THR A 27 2.00 -1.96 12.31
CA THR A 27 2.99 -2.94 11.82
C THR A 27 4.07 -2.26 10.97
N ALA A 28 3.68 -1.42 10.00
CA ALA A 28 4.63 -0.68 9.18
C ALA A 28 5.52 0.26 10.01
N ALA A 29 4.93 0.99 10.96
CA ALA A 29 5.64 1.94 11.82
C ALA A 29 6.65 1.23 12.75
N VAL A 30 6.23 0.15 13.39
CA VAL A 30 7.10 -0.66 14.27
C VAL A 30 8.21 -1.31 13.46
N SER A 31 7.90 -1.91 12.31
CA SER A 31 8.92 -2.49 11.42
C SER A 31 9.92 -1.43 10.94
N LEU A 32 9.46 -0.24 10.55
CA LEU A 32 10.37 0.85 10.17
C LEU A 32 11.23 1.33 11.34
N ALA A 33 10.65 1.48 12.54
CA ALA A 33 11.36 1.93 13.72
C ALA A 33 12.44 0.92 14.14
N LEU A 34 12.10 -0.37 14.14
CA LEU A 34 13.06 -1.43 14.42
C LEU A 34 14.12 -1.50 13.34
N TYR A 35 13.76 -1.48 12.05
CA TYR A 35 14.72 -1.47 10.96
C TYR A 35 15.75 -0.34 11.06
N LYS A 36 15.32 0.89 11.39
CA LYS A 36 16.20 2.06 11.46
C LYS A 36 17.02 2.16 12.75
N ASN A 37 16.48 1.70 13.87
CA ASN A 37 17.08 1.91 15.19
C ASN A 37 17.64 0.64 15.82
N PHE A 38 17.57 -0.52 15.15
CA PHE A 38 18.04 -1.79 15.74
C PHE A 38 19.51 -1.76 16.18
N TRP A 39 20.33 -0.97 15.49
CA TRP A 39 21.74 -0.79 15.81
C TRP A 39 21.99 -0.21 17.21
N GLN A 40 21.02 0.55 17.76
CA GLN A 40 21.13 1.19 19.07
C GLN A 40 21.11 0.19 20.23
N PHE A 41 20.68 -1.06 20.00
CA PHE A 41 20.65 -2.09 21.03
C PHE A 41 22.01 -2.72 21.33
N ASN A 42 23.11 -2.27 20.69
CA ASN A 42 24.47 -2.79 20.90
C ASN A 42 24.57 -4.33 20.81
N LEU A 43 23.74 -4.95 19.98
CA LEU A 43 23.72 -6.40 19.77
C LEU A 43 24.85 -6.86 18.83
N PRO A 44 25.23 -8.14 18.85
CA PRO A 44 26.15 -8.70 17.87
C PRO A 44 25.72 -8.42 16.42
N TYR A 45 26.69 -8.19 15.54
CA TYR A 45 26.46 -7.86 14.13
C TYR A 45 25.51 -8.83 13.41
N VAL A 46 25.58 -10.12 13.74
CA VAL A 46 24.70 -11.15 13.15
C VAL A 46 23.22 -10.87 13.48
N LEU A 47 22.91 -10.48 14.73
CA LEU A 47 21.54 -10.15 15.13
C LEU A 47 21.06 -8.85 14.49
N GLN A 48 21.95 -7.86 14.35
CA GLN A 48 21.62 -6.61 13.65
C GLN A 48 21.28 -6.87 12.17
N LYS A 49 22.08 -7.69 11.49
CA LYS A 49 21.83 -8.07 10.10
C LYS A 49 20.53 -8.87 9.94
N ALA A 50 20.28 -9.82 10.86
CA ALA A 50 19.04 -10.59 10.87
C ALA A 50 17.82 -9.68 11.05
N ALA A 51 17.88 -8.74 12.00
CA ALA A 51 16.82 -7.77 12.21
C ALA A 51 16.58 -6.87 10.99
N ALA A 52 17.64 -6.39 10.33
CA ALA A 52 17.50 -5.61 9.10
C ALA A 52 16.80 -6.41 7.99
N PHE A 53 17.14 -7.70 7.86
CA PHE A 53 16.55 -8.61 6.87
C PHE A 53 15.10 -9.01 7.18
N ILE A 54 14.64 -8.85 8.42
CA ILE A 54 13.25 -9.10 8.82
C ILE A 54 12.44 -7.81 8.73
N PHE A 55 12.87 -6.77 9.44
CA PHE A 55 12.07 -5.56 9.63
C PHE A 55 12.04 -4.65 8.39
N GLY A 56 13.11 -4.62 7.60
CA GLY A 56 13.15 -3.87 6.34
C GLY A 56 12.10 -4.38 5.35
N PRO A 57 12.16 -5.68 4.95
CA PRO A 57 11.15 -6.28 4.10
C PRO A 57 9.73 -6.25 4.70
N ALA A 58 9.59 -6.47 6.02
CA ALA A 58 8.28 -6.37 6.67
C ALA A 58 7.66 -4.98 6.53
N ALA A 59 8.44 -3.91 6.73
CA ALA A 59 7.99 -2.54 6.49
C ALA A 59 7.61 -2.31 5.02
N PHE A 60 8.46 -2.76 4.09
CA PHE A 60 8.23 -2.61 2.66
C PHE A 60 6.94 -3.32 2.20
N LEU A 61 6.73 -4.56 2.65
CA LEU A 61 5.53 -5.33 2.35
C LEU A 61 4.28 -4.72 3.00
N ALA A 62 4.37 -4.23 4.24
CA ALA A 62 3.25 -3.57 4.90
C ALA A 62 2.83 -2.29 4.17
N ILE A 63 3.81 -1.51 3.69
CA ILE A 63 3.57 -0.25 2.98
C ILE A 63 3.09 -0.51 1.55
N GLY A 64 3.80 -1.31 0.76
CA GLY A 64 3.55 -1.48 -0.68
C GLY A 64 2.52 -2.56 -1.02
N CYS A 65 2.35 -3.56 -0.14
CA CYS A 65 1.51 -4.73 -0.39
C CYS A 65 0.33 -4.88 0.57
N GLY A 66 0.24 -4.05 1.62
CA GLY A 66 -0.70 -4.24 2.71
C GLY A 66 -2.18 -4.19 2.30
N ALA A 67 -2.50 -3.52 1.19
CA ALA A 67 -3.85 -3.52 0.61
C ALA A 67 -4.39 -4.93 0.30
N ILE A 68 -3.53 -5.92 -0.01
CA ILE A 68 -3.98 -7.30 -0.28
C ILE A 68 -4.68 -7.93 0.93
N VAL A 69 -4.36 -7.45 2.15
CA VAL A 69 -4.96 -7.91 3.40
C VAL A 69 -6.08 -6.96 3.82
N VAL A 70 -5.82 -5.66 3.88
CA VAL A 70 -6.77 -4.67 4.41
C VAL A 70 -8.04 -4.63 3.59
N TYR A 71 -7.92 -4.56 2.27
CA TYR A 71 -9.07 -4.44 1.37
C TYR A 71 -10.09 -5.59 1.54
N PRO A 72 -9.73 -6.89 1.38
CA PRO A 72 -10.70 -7.96 1.55
C PRO A 72 -11.21 -8.10 2.99
N VAL A 73 -10.42 -7.72 4.00
CA VAL A 73 -10.88 -7.70 5.40
C VAL A 73 -11.97 -6.66 5.58
N CYS A 74 -11.77 -5.43 5.11
CA CYS A 74 -12.76 -4.35 5.16
C CYS A 74 -14.05 -4.75 4.44
N ARG A 75 -13.94 -5.26 3.20
CA ARG A 75 -15.09 -5.74 2.40
C ARG A 75 -15.85 -6.86 3.11
N SER A 76 -15.11 -7.79 3.72
CA SER A 76 -15.70 -8.87 4.55
C SER A 76 -16.25 -8.38 5.90
N ARG A 77 -16.14 -7.09 6.25
CA ARG A 77 -16.80 -6.50 7.43
C ARG A 77 -17.96 -5.57 7.03
N GLY A 78 -18.36 -5.61 5.75
CA GLY A 78 -19.44 -4.80 5.21
C GLY A 78 -19.02 -3.37 4.82
N ALA A 79 -17.71 -3.09 4.69
CA ALA A 79 -17.25 -1.81 4.16
C ALA A 79 -17.59 -1.70 2.67
N SER A 80 -17.98 -0.51 2.19
CA SER A 80 -18.14 -0.23 0.77
C SER A 80 -16.80 -0.29 0.01
N VAL A 81 -16.84 -0.23 -1.32
CA VAL A 81 -15.60 -0.17 -2.14
C VAL A 81 -14.77 1.06 -1.77
N ALA A 82 -15.42 2.23 -1.64
CA ALA A 82 -14.76 3.48 -1.26
C ALA A 82 -14.16 3.41 0.16
N GLU A 83 -14.89 2.85 1.14
CA GLU A 83 -14.37 2.68 2.50
C GLU A 83 -13.16 1.73 2.55
N ALA A 84 -13.20 0.61 1.81
CA ALA A 84 -12.09 -0.32 1.74
C ALA A 84 -10.89 0.26 0.99
N PHE A 85 -11.13 1.06 -0.05
CA PHE A 85 -10.10 1.80 -0.77
C PHE A 85 -9.40 2.80 0.16
N ALA A 86 -10.18 3.65 0.83
CA ALA A 86 -9.66 4.64 1.77
C ALA A 86 -8.84 3.96 2.89
N ALA A 87 -9.36 2.88 3.47
CA ALA A 87 -8.63 2.10 4.48
C ALA A 87 -7.27 1.59 3.98
N SER A 88 -7.23 1.10 2.75
CA SER A 88 -6.03 0.52 2.14
C SER A 88 -4.98 1.58 1.77
N MET A 89 -5.39 2.84 1.60
CA MET A 89 -4.49 3.95 1.31
C MET A 89 -3.88 4.59 2.56
N ILE A 90 -4.41 4.35 3.76
CA ILE A 90 -3.92 4.99 5.00
C ILE A 90 -2.43 4.74 5.20
N THR A 91 -1.97 3.49 5.13
CA THR A 91 -0.56 3.14 5.36
C THR A 91 0.39 3.76 4.34
N PRO A 92 0.22 3.59 3.02
CA PRO A 92 1.13 4.21 2.06
C PRO A 92 1.08 5.74 2.09
N LEU A 93 -0.10 6.36 2.29
CA LEU A 93 -0.19 7.82 2.41
C LEU A 93 0.48 8.36 3.67
N ALA A 94 0.34 7.67 4.82
CA ALA A 94 1.03 8.05 6.04
C ALA A 94 2.56 7.95 5.88
N TRP A 95 3.03 6.92 5.18
CA TRP A 95 4.46 6.80 4.85
C TRP A 95 4.94 7.92 3.92
N ILE A 96 4.20 8.22 2.85
CA ILE A 96 4.51 9.34 1.93
C ILE A 96 4.57 10.66 2.69
N LEU A 97 3.56 10.96 3.51
CA LEU A 97 3.53 12.19 4.30
C LEU A 97 4.74 12.29 5.23
N LYS A 98 5.10 11.20 5.91
CA LYS A 98 6.30 11.15 6.75
C LYS A 98 7.57 11.42 5.95
N GLU A 99 7.69 10.85 4.75
CA GLU A 99 8.86 11.04 3.89
C GLU A 99 8.95 12.47 3.33
N VAL A 100 7.81 13.08 2.99
CA VAL A 100 7.70 14.51 2.60
C VAL A 100 8.13 15.41 3.76
N VAL A 101 7.63 15.17 4.97
CA VAL A 101 8.02 15.94 6.17
C VAL A 101 9.52 15.81 6.43
N ARG A 102 10.08 14.60 6.30
CA ARG A 102 11.53 14.38 6.48
C ARG A 102 12.37 15.19 5.49
N VAL A 103 11.98 15.25 4.22
CA VAL A 103 12.77 16.00 3.22
C VAL A 103 12.58 17.51 3.32
N SER A 104 11.50 17.98 3.94
CA SER A 104 11.26 19.41 4.20
C SER A 104 12.24 20.04 5.19
N GLU A 105 13.05 19.23 5.88
CA GLU A 105 14.19 19.71 6.67
C GLU A 105 15.31 20.29 5.80
N PHE A 106 15.34 19.95 4.49
CA PHE A 106 16.41 20.33 3.57
C PHE A 106 15.93 21.15 2.37
N PHE A 107 14.67 20.98 1.97
CA PHE A 107 14.09 21.59 0.77
C PHE A 107 12.87 22.44 1.13
N SER A 108 12.46 23.35 0.24
CA SER A 108 11.20 24.09 0.41
C SER A 108 10.00 23.13 0.44
N TRP A 109 8.86 23.61 0.95
CA TRP A 109 7.63 22.82 0.96
C TRP A 109 7.17 22.39 -0.44
N GLY A 110 7.36 23.23 -1.46
CA GLY A 110 7.02 22.90 -2.84
C GLY A 110 7.85 21.75 -3.38
N GLU A 111 9.17 21.81 -3.20
CA GLU A 111 10.10 20.75 -3.60
C GLU A 111 9.88 19.46 -2.82
N SER A 112 9.55 19.58 -1.53
CA SER A 112 9.22 18.44 -0.66
C SER A 112 7.93 17.74 -1.08
N LEU A 113 6.92 18.49 -1.53
CA LEU A 113 5.72 17.90 -2.12
C LEU A 113 6.02 17.24 -3.46
N TYR A 114 6.91 17.82 -4.28
CA TYR A 114 7.39 17.21 -5.52
C TYR A 114 8.08 15.87 -5.28
N TYR A 115 8.82 15.73 -4.17
CA TYR A 115 9.41 14.44 -3.75
C TYR A 115 8.36 13.33 -3.58
N GLY A 116 7.11 13.69 -3.27
CA GLY A 116 5.93 12.82 -3.30
C GLY A 116 5.73 12.05 -4.61
N LEU A 117 6.26 12.59 -5.71
CA LEU A 117 6.20 12.03 -7.06
C LEU A 117 7.42 11.17 -7.43
N SER A 118 8.32 10.92 -6.47
CA SER A 118 9.47 10.03 -6.69
C SER A 118 9.02 8.60 -7.00
N SER A 119 9.88 7.86 -7.71
CA SER A 119 9.61 6.50 -8.19
C SER A 119 9.09 5.57 -7.09
N SER A 120 9.73 5.59 -5.92
CA SER A 120 9.40 4.70 -4.80
C SER A 120 8.02 4.99 -4.22
N LEU A 121 7.65 6.26 -4.08
CA LEU A 121 6.37 6.69 -3.51
C LEU A 121 5.21 6.39 -4.47
N LEU A 122 5.38 6.70 -5.75
CA LEU A 122 4.38 6.39 -6.78
C LEU A 122 4.20 4.87 -6.97
N LEU A 123 5.28 4.09 -6.94
CA LEU A 123 5.20 2.63 -6.99
C LEU A 123 4.44 2.07 -5.78
N ALA A 124 4.61 2.63 -4.58
CA ALA A 124 3.86 2.18 -3.41
C ALA A 124 2.34 2.41 -3.60
N ILE A 125 1.93 3.56 -4.14
CA ILE A 125 0.51 3.82 -4.46
C ILE A 125 0.00 2.86 -5.52
N ALA A 126 0.71 2.74 -6.65
CA ALA A 126 0.30 1.90 -7.75
C ALA A 126 0.22 0.42 -7.35
N ALA A 127 1.21 -0.07 -6.59
CA ALA A 127 1.21 -1.42 -6.05
C ALA A 127 -0.01 -1.68 -5.18
N ASN A 128 -0.33 -0.78 -4.23
CA ASN A 128 -1.52 -0.95 -3.40
C ASN A 128 -2.81 -0.97 -4.23
N ILE A 129 -2.93 -0.18 -5.29
CA ILE A 129 -4.07 -0.25 -6.22
C ILE A 129 -4.18 -1.64 -6.86
N GLY A 130 -3.07 -2.19 -7.37
CA GLY A 130 -3.04 -3.56 -7.89
C GLY A 130 -3.43 -4.61 -6.85
N PHE A 131 -2.90 -4.48 -5.64
CA PHE A 131 -3.22 -5.37 -4.53
C PHE A 131 -4.66 -5.23 -4.02
N MET A 132 -5.29 -4.07 -4.14
CA MET A 132 -6.74 -3.90 -3.92
C MET A 132 -7.54 -4.67 -4.98
N GLY A 133 -7.09 -4.67 -6.24
CA GLY A 133 -7.66 -5.51 -7.29
C GLY A 133 -7.59 -7.00 -6.95
N LEU A 134 -6.41 -7.49 -6.53
CA LEU A 134 -6.26 -8.86 -6.04
C LEU A 134 -7.15 -9.12 -4.80
N GLY A 135 -7.22 -8.16 -3.88
CA GLY A 135 -8.06 -8.20 -2.68
C GLY A 135 -9.55 -8.34 -2.98
N GLU A 136 -10.07 -7.60 -3.97
CA GLU A 136 -11.46 -7.72 -4.42
C GLU A 136 -11.73 -9.12 -5.01
N MET A 137 -10.79 -9.68 -5.78
CA MET A 137 -10.91 -11.06 -6.28
C MET A 137 -10.88 -12.09 -5.14
N ILE A 138 -10.06 -11.89 -4.11
CA ILE A 138 -10.06 -12.73 -2.89
C ILE A 138 -11.43 -12.64 -2.19
N HIS A 139 -11.97 -11.44 -2.01
CA HIS A 139 -13.28 -11.24 -1.39
C HIS A 139 -14.40 -11.90 -2.20
N ARG A 140 -14.44 -11.70 -3.52
CA ARG A 140 -15.42 -12.33 -4.42
C ARG A 140 -15.30 -13.84 -4.47
N SER A 141 -14.09 -14.40 -4.35
CA SER A 141 -13.87 -15.85 -4.21
C SER A 141 -14.57 -16.40 -2.97
N ARG A 142 -14.49 -15.68 -1.84
CA ARG A 142 -15.19 -16.06 -0.60
C ARG A 142 -16.70 -15.96 -0.73
N LEU A 143 -17.21 -14.94 -1.43
CA LEU A 143 -18.64 -14.79 -1.70
C LEU A 143 -19.17 -15.88 -2.65
N LYS A 144 -18.41 -16.22 -3.70
CA LYS A 144 -18.79 -17.27 -4.65
C LYS A 144 -18.92 -18.63 -3.97
N LYS A 145 -17.98 -18.96 -3.06
CA LYS A 145 -18.06 -20.19 -2.23
C LYS A 145 -19.33 -20.26 -1.36
N ARG A 146 -19.97 -19.12 -1.08
CA ARG A 146 -21.21 -19.02 -0.30
C ARG A 146 -22.46 -18.85 -1.19
N GLY A 147 -22.32 -18.96 -2.52
CA GLY A 147 -23.42 -18.76 -3.47
C GLY A 147 -23.85 -17.30 -3.65
N MET A 148 -23.08 -16.32 -3.14
CA MET A 148 -23.45 -14.90 -3.14
C MET A 148 -22.81 -14.08 -4.26
N ALA A 149 -21.91 -14.66 -5.06
CA ALA A 149 -21.27 -13.95 -6.18
C ALA A 149 -21.25 -14.80 -7.45
N ARG A 150 -21.58 -14.16 -8.58
CA ARG A 150 -21.61 -14.78 -9.91
C ARG A 150 -20.21 -15.00 -10.49
N ALA A 151 -19.29 -14.05 -10.29
CA ALA A 151 -17.93 -14.08 -10.83
C ALA A 151 -16.88 -13.56 -9.85
N VAL A 152 -15.72 -14.20 -9.84
CA VAL A 152 -14.54 -13.82 -9.05
C VAL A 152 -13.76 -12.73 -9.76
N VAL A 153 -13.40 -13.00 -11.01
CA VAL A 153 -12.66 -12.09 -11.88
C VAL A 153 -13.66 -11.17 -12.57
N THR A 154 -13.46 -9.86 -12.43
CA THR A 154 -14.28 -8.83 -13.08
C THR A 154 -13.39 -7.72 -13.64
N PRO A 155 -13.89 -6.89 -14.58
CA PRO A 155 -13.06 -5.91 -15.27
C PRO A 155 -12.36 -4.91 -14.34
N VAL A 156 -13.02 -4.43 -13.28
CA VAL A 156 -12.46 -3.39 -12.38
C VAL A 156 -11.23 -3.91 -11.60
N PRO A 157 -11.28 -5.05 -10.90
CA PRO A 157 -10.09 -5.66 -10.30
C PRO A 157 -8.94 -5.92 -11.28
N ILE A 158 -9.25 -6.36 -12.49
CA ILE A 158 -8.25 -6.60 -13.53
C ILE A 158 -7.62 -5.29 -13.99
N ALA A 159 -8.41 -4.25 -14.22
CA ALA A 159 -7.90 -2.92 -14.57
C ALA A 159 -6.96 -2.37 -13.50
N ALA A 160 -7.26 -2.57 -12.21
CA ALA A 160 -6.39 -2.16 -11.12
C ALA A 160 -5.03 -2.90 -11.13
N VAL A 161 -5.04 -4.21 -11.40
CA VAL A 161 -3.81 -5.01 -11.54
C VAL A 161 -3.00 -4.59 -12.76
N VAL A 162 -3.65 -4.41 -13.91
CA VAL A 162 -3.01 -3.95 -15.15
C VAL A 162 -2.41 -2.56 -14.96
N PHE A 163 -3.11 -1.65 -14.29
CA PHE A 163 -2.59 -0.33 -13.92
C PHE A 163 -1.31 -0.44 -13.08
N ALA A 164 -1.30 -1.28 -12.05
CA ALA A 164 -0.13 -1.48 -11.21
C ALA A 164 1.07 -2.05 -11.99
N LEU A 165 0.82 -3.01 -12.89
CA LEU A 165 1.85 -3.59 -13.75
C LEU A 165 2.39 -2.59 -14.77
N ALA A 166 1.52 -1.77 -15.36
CA ALA A 166 1.92 -0.69 -16.27
C ALA A 166 2.77 0.37 -15.53
N ALA A 167 2.36 0.77 -14.33
CA ALA A 167 3.13 1.70 -13.50
C ALA A 167 4.49 1.10 -13.09
N LEU A 168 4.52 -0.18 -12.71
CA LEU A 168 5.77 -0.90 -12.43
C LEU A 168 6.70 -0.88 -13.65
N TYR A 169 6.15 -1.15 -14.83
CA TYR A 169 6.92 -1.13 -16.07
C TYR A 169 7.50 0.26 -16.33
N VAL A 170 6.66 1.30 -16.36
CA VAL A 170 7.07 2.67 -16.71
C VAL A 170 8.05 3.25 -15.69
N ILE A 171 7.81 3.04 -14.40
CA ILE A 171 8.58 3.69 -13.33
C ILE A 171 9.88 2.94 -13.02
N LEU A 172 9.89 1.61 -13.09
CA LEU A 172 11.02 0.79 -12.64
C LEU A 172 11.72 -0.03 -13.74
N ILE A 173 10.97 -0.58 -14.69
CA ILE A 173 11.53 -1.55 -15.65
C ILE A 173 12.02 -0.84 -16.92
N TRP A 174 11.32 0.19 -17.38
CA TRP A 174 11.64 0.88 -18.62
C TRP A 174 13.00 1.58 -18.50
N GLY A 175 13.98 1.08 -19.25
CA GLY A 175 15.36 1.54 -19.15
C GLY A 175 15.93 1.36 -17.74
N VAL A 176 15.48 0.36 -16.97
CA VAL A 176 15.87 0.15 -15.56
C VAL A 176 15.54 1.37 -14.68
N GLY A 177 14.44 2.05 -14.98
CA GLY A 177 13.95 3.23 -14.26
C GLY A 177 14.59 4.55 -14.68
N VAL A 178 15.58 4.52 -15.58
CA VAL A 178 16.30 5.70 -16.05
C VAL A 178 15.36 6.70 -16.72
N HIS A 179 14.38 6.23 -17.50
CA HIS A 179 13.45 7.14 -18.19
C HIS A 179 12.57 7.91 -17.22
N TRP A 180 11.97 7.24 -16.24
CA TRP A 180 11.18 7.93 -15.22
C TRP A 180 12.04 8.87 -14.38
N PHE A 181 13.28 8.45 -14.05
CA PHE A 181 14.23 9.29 -13.34
C PHE A 181 14.51 10.61 -14.07
N TYR A 182 14.76 10.57 -15.39
CA TYR A 182 14.95 11.79 -16.18
C TYR A 182 13.67 12.63 -16.27
N ILE A 183 12.50 12.03 -16.47
CA ILE A 183 11.22 12.75 -16.47
C ILE A 183 11.02 13.50 -15.13
N TYR A 184 11.31 12.84 -14.01
CA TYR A 184 11.27 13.44 -12.69
C TYR A 184 12.29 14.58 -12.52
N GLN A 185 13.53 14.41 -12.99
CA GLN A 185 14.54 15.47 -12.88
C GLN A 185 14.24 16.69 -13.76
N GLU A 186 13.83 16.48 -15.01
CA GLU A 186 13.47 17.57 -15.92
C GLU A 186 12.21 18.29 -15.44
N GLY A 187 11.23 17.56 -14.89
CA GLY A 187 10.06 18.16 -14.27
C GLY A 187 10.42 19.00 -13.03
N TYR A 188 11.35 18.53 -12.20
CA TYR A 188 11.83 19.31 -11.06
C TYR A 188 12.50 20.61 -11.52
N LYS A 189 13.42 20.55 -12.50
CA LYS A 189 14.07 21.74 -13.05
C LYS A 189 13.06 22.72 -13.61
N ALA A 190 12.12 22.26 -14.43
CA ALA A 190 11.12 23.14 -15.07
C ALA A 190 10.22 23.90 -14.09
N ILE A 191 10.06 23.41 -12.85
CA ILE A 191 9.19 24.03 -11.84
C ILE A 191 9.98 24.90 -10.85
N PHE A 192 11.23 24.53 -10.54
CA PHE A 192 12.00 25.13 -9.43
C PHE A 192 13.32 25.81 -9.85
N HIS A 193 13.72 25.74 -11.13
CA HIS A 193 14.96 26.34 -11.67
C HIS A 193 14.72 27.08 -12.99
#